data_AF-A0A7Z7LZB3-F1
#
_entry.id   AF-A0A7Z7LZB3-F1
#
_cell.length_a   1.000
_cell.length_b   1.000
_cell.length_c   1.000
_cell.angle_alpha   90.00
_cell.angle_beta   90.00
_cell.angle_gamma   90.00
#
_symmetry.space_group_name_H-M   'P 1'
#
loop_
_entity.id
_entity.type
_entity.pdbx_description
1 polymer ?
#
loop_
_entity_poly.entity_id
_entity_poly.type
_entity_poly.pdbx_seq_one_letter_code
_entity_poly.pdbx_strand_id
1 'polypeptide(L)'
;MKKELKTIFSVALLCIISSCNNDDLQPKNRNELQAVNQKFQNVSATYVVDYFKRNLESENLEVVEQSYYDKVVSTDSLKSEKERIWKLWKDANISRLGTLPSTNTNGTEFIWDIPQGQRMKIKTFTKGSKPASGYPFFINLHGGGGYSNLSGPWESSTNSGEWSAAQTLGKAYQDNPSYYFVPRMADDRIGRWYYKPQQTTWLRAWQLAVLSNEIDPDRTYILGISEGGYGSFRMGTFYADYFAGVGPMAGPETKEAAPIENLRNTSIRIEVGEFDTGFDRNEMGKSWKQRLDSAASANPGYFNHVVTIQPGKGHGINYYNVTPWLIQQKKRDTYPDILSFMYYDTDGGYRKGFGYVRLDGLNKTGGRKSFEIKKDGNSYDITTKDVKGVVSGKISLYVDKVDFSKPIVVTLNGKEVYNGNVKNSLGVMVESIALFGDPGRIYSSKIDINI
;
A
#
# COMPACT_ATOMS: atom_id res chain seq x y z
N MET A 1 -17.00 -53.65 41.17
CA MET A 1 -17.73 -52.49 41.72
C MET A 1 -16.71 -51.53 42.33
N LYS A 2 -16.83 -50.26 41.96
CA LYS A 2 -15.83 -49.17 41.97
C LYS A 2 -15.82 -48.42 43.31
N LYS A 3 -14.81 -47.62 43.69
CA LYS A 3 -13.34 -47.59 43.53
C LYS A 3 -12.90 -46.38 44.40
N GLU A 4 -11.72 -46.48 45.01
CA GLU A 4 -11.22 -45.69 46.14
C GLU A 4 -10.84 -44.22 45.85
N LEU A 5 -10.86 -43.44 46.94
CA LEU A 5 -10.34 -42.07 47.14
C LEU A 5 -8.81 -42.02 47.16
N LYS A 6 -8.21 -40.94 46.63
CA LYS A 6 -6.94 -40.39 47.13
C LYS A 6 -6.94 -38.86 47.14
N THR A 7 -6.65 -38.33 48.32
CA THR A 7 -6.37 -36.94 48.73
C THR A 7 -5.00 -36.47 48.24
N ILE A 8 -4.75 -35.15 48.14
CA ILE A 8 -3.54 -34.44 48.65
C ILE A 8 -3.69 -32.90 48.56
N PHE A 9 -3.62 -32.29 49.76
CA PHE A 9 -3.12 -30.99 50.25
C PHE A 9 -3.07 -29.69 49.42
N SER A 10 -3.63 -28.64 50.04
CA SER A 10 -3.25 -27.22 49.95
C SER A 10 -2.12 -26.89 50.94
N VAL A 11 -1.33 -25.83 50.69
CA VAL A 11 -0.95 -24.74 51.63
C VAL A 11 -0.07 -23.69 50.91
N ALA A 12 -0.17 -22.45 51.41
CA ALA A 12 0.23 -21.17 50.85
C ALA A 12 1.69 -20.70 51.13
N LEU A 13 2.11 -19.77 50.27
CA LEU A 13 2.89 -18.52 50.46
C LEU A 13 4.01 -18.41 51.52
N LEU A 14 5.22 -18.03 51.07
CA LEU A 14 6.09 -17.08 51.80
C LEU A 14 7.15 -16.43 50.87
N CYS A 15 7.29 -15.11 50.97
CA CYS A 15 8.30 -14.28 50.31
C CYS A 15 9.66 -14.36 51.02
N ILE A 16 10.76 -14.30 50.27
CA ILE A 16 12.06 -13.75 50.73
C ILE A 16 12.70 -12.95 49.58
N ILE A 17 13.10 -11.72 49.88
CA ILE A 17 13.90 -10.81 49.04
C ILE A 17 15.38 -11.11 49.32
N SER A 18 16.21 -11.25 48.29
CA SER A 18 17.65 -10.93 48.38
C SER A 18 18.26 -10.66 47.00
N SER A 19 19.30 -9.84 47.03
CA SER A 19 19.95 -9.02 46.00
C SER A 19 20.83 -9.73 44.96
N CYS A 20 21.00 -9.04 43.82
CA CYS A 20 22.15 -8.98 42.89
C CYS A 20 22.81 -10.28 42.40
N ASN A 21 22.78 -10.54 41.08
CA ASN A 21 23.95 -10.35 40.21
C ASN A 21 23.61 -10.56 38.73
N ASN A 22 24.17 -9.68 37.89
CA ASN A 22 24.33 -9.86 36.45
C ASN A 22 25.25 -11.05 36.17
N ASP A 23 25.16 -11.58 34.94
CA ASP A 23 25.97 -12.65 34.33
C ASP A 23 25.33 -14.05 34.38
N ASP A 24 24.48 -14.35 33.38
CA ASP A 24 24.59 -15.59 32.60
C ASP A 24 23.52 -15.67 31.49
N LEU A 25 23.76 -15.07 30.32
CA LEU A 25 23.02 -15.38 29.09
C LEU A 25 23.88 -15.17 27.83
N GLN A 26 24.67 -16.18 27.46
CA GLN A 26 25.15 -16.45 26.09
C GLN A 26 25.44 -17.97 25.95
N PRO A 27 25.52 -18.57 24.75
CA PRO A 27 24.58 -18.51 23.62
C PRO A 27 24.39 -19.92 22.97
N LYS A 28 23.20 -20.52 23.00
CA LYS A 28 22.92 -21.74 22.21
C LYS A 28 22.38 -21.50 20.78
N ASN A 29 22.08 -20.24 20.42
CA ASN A 29 21.49 -19.91 19.10
C ASN A 29 22.47 -19.36 18.06
N ARG A 30 23.77 -19.19 18.39
CA ARG A 30 24.74 -18.59 17.44
C ARG A 30 25.19 -19.56 16.35
N ASN A 31 25.30 -20.85 16.69
CA ASN A 31 25.85 -21.86 15.78
C ASN A 31 24.82 -22.32 14.73
N GLU A 32 23.52 -22.34 15.05
CA GLU A 32 22.48 -22.61 14.05
C GLU A 32 22.30 -21.44 13.07
N LEU A 33 22.41 -20.18 13.54
CA LEU A 33 22.44 -19.00 12.68
C LEU A 33 23.70 -18.92 11.81
N GLN A 34 24.85 -19.39 12.29
CA GLN A 34 26.08 -19.47 11.51
C GLN A 34 26.06 -20.61 10.49
N ALA A 35 25.45 -21.76 10.79
CA ALA A 35 25.31 -22.86 9.85
C ALA A 35 24.35 -22.54 8.70
N VAL A 36 23.28 -21.79 8.96
CA VAL A 36 22.40 -21.26 7.91
C VAL A 36 23.12 -20.17 7.09
N ASN A 37 23.92 -19.31 7.71
CA ASN A 37 24.70 -18.29 7.01
C ASN A 37 25.86 -18.87 6.16
N GLN A 38 26.42 -20.03 6.51
CA GLN A 38 27.54 -20.63 5.78
C GLN A 38 27.14 -21.32 4.47
N LYS A 39 25.84 -21.57 4.23
CA LYS A 39 25.35 -22.22 3.00
C LYS A 39 25.00 -21.25 1.86
N PHE A 40 25.09 -19.93 2.09
CA PHE A 40 24.79 -18.88 1.11
C PHE A 40 26.00 -17.96 0.88
N GLN A 41 27.07 -18.46 0.27
CA GLN A 41 28.24 -17.64 -0.06
C GLN A 41 27.95 -16.63 -1.19
N ASN A 42 28.30 -15.37 -0.89
CA ASN A 42 28.74 -14.30 -1.80
C ASN A 42 27.73 -13.62 -2.71
N VAL A 43 26.69 -13.10 -2.08
CA VAL A 43 26.15 -11.79 -2.42
C VAL A 43 26.48 -10.89 -1.23
N SER A 44 27.14 -9.75 -1.44
CA SER A 44 27.37 -8.84 -0.34
C SER A 44 26.01 -8.30 0.12
N ALA A 45 25.51 -8.79 1.27
CA ALA A 45 24.32 -8.23 1.91
C ALA A 45 24.45 -6.70 2.04
N THR A 46 25.68 -6.22 2.23
CA THR A 46 26.06 -4.81 2.19
C THR A 46 25.67 -4.13 0.88
N TYR A 47 26.01 -4.69 -0.28
CA TYR A 47 25.61 -4.09 -1.57
C TYR A 47 24.10 -3.93 -1.68
N VAL A 48 23.32 -4.98 -1.36
CA VAL A 48 21.86 -4.96 -1.50
C VAL A 48 21.25 -3.93 -0.56
N VAL A 49 21.71 -3.88 0.69
CA VAL A 49 21.27 -2.89 1.68
C VAL A 49 21.63 -1.47 1.23
N ASP A 50 22.84 -1.26 0.71
CA ASP A 50 23.27 0.06 0.24
C ASP A 50 22.52 0.47 -1.03
N TYR A 51 22.26 -0.46 -1.95
CA TYR A 51 21.38 -0.24 -3.10
C TYR A 51 19.98 0.19 -2.63
N PHE A 52 19.38 -0.52 -1.69
CA PHE A 52 18.08 -0.12 -1.13
C PHE A 52 18.13 1.26 -0.51
N LYS A 53 19.13 1.56 0.33
CA LYS A 53 19.29 2.88 0.97
C LYS A 53 19.35 4.02 -0.05
N ARG A 54 20.11 3.87 -1.14
CA ARG A 54 20.20 4.87 -2.21
C ARG A 54 18.89 5.08 -2.97
N ASN A 55 18.04 4.04 -3.01
CA ASN A 55 16.78 4.06 -3.74
C ASN A 55 15.54 4.36 -2.88
N LEU A 56 15.69 4.54 -1.56
CA LEU A 56 14.57 4.91 -0.69
C LEU A 56 13.95 6.23 -1.16
N GLU A 57 12.68 6.16 -1.57
CA GLU A 57 11.90 7.33 -2.03
C GLU A 57 12.49 8.06 -3.25
N SER A 58 13.44 7.45 -3.96
CA SER A 58 14.03 8.03 -5.17
C SER A 58 13.03 8.02 -6.33
N GLU A 59 12.93 9.11 -7.08
CA GLU A 59 12.11 9.19 -8.30
C GLU A 59 12.55 8.19 -9.38
N ASN A 60 13.85 7.93 -9.48
CA ASN A 60 14.44 7.02 -10.46
C ASN A 60 15.24 5.94 -9.74
N LEU A 61 14.91 4.67 -9.98
CA LEU A 61 15.66 3.58 -9.38
C LEU A 61 16.99 3.38 -10.11
N GLU A 62 18.08 3.26 -9.35
CA GLU A 62 19.35 2.77 -9.88
C GLU A 62 19.18 1.38 -10.49
N VAL A 63 19.99 1.06 -11.49
CA VAL A 63 20.03 -0.28 -12.07
C VAL A 63 20.84 -1.19 -11.13
N VAL A 64 20.26 -2.34 -10.75
CA VAL A 64 20.98 -3.37 -10.01
C VAL A 64 22.16 -3.89 -10.85
N GLU A 65 23.30 -4.19 -10.22
CA GLU A 65 24.47 -4.73 -10.90
C GLU A 65 24.14 -5.99 -11.71
N GLN A 66 24.68 -6.08 -12.94
CA GLN A 66 24.40 -7.19 -13.86
C GLN A 66 24.70 -8.57 -13.24
N SER A 67 25.73 -8.66 -12.40
CA SER A 67 26.12 -9.88 -11.68
C SER A 67 25.00 -10.45 -10.79
N TYR A 68 24.04 -9.63 -10.35
CA TYR A 68 22.87 -10.05 -9.58
C TYR A 68 21.77 -10.57 -10.49
N TYR A 69 21.59 -10.00 -11.68
CA TYR A 69 20.66 -10.54 -12.66
C TYR A 69 21.10 -11.92 -13.18
N ASP A 70 22.41 -12.14 -13.26
CA ASP A 70 22.99 -13.41 -13.71
C ASP A 70 22.90 -14.52 -12.66
N LYS A 71 22.69 -14.18 -11.38
CA LYS A 71 22.47 -15.14 -10.29
C LYS A 71 21.09 -15.78 -10.39
N VAL A 72 21.07 -17.02 -10.86
CA VAL A 72 19.86 -17.85 -10.94
C VAL A 72 19.48 -18.37 -9.56
N VAL A 73 18.20 -18.25 -9.21
CA VAL A 73 17.62 -18.80 -7.98
C VAL A 73 16.81 -20.04 -8.34
N SER A 74 17.02 -21.17 -7.68
CA SER A 74 16.20 -22.37 -7.92
C SER A 74 14.79 -22.18 -7.38
N THR A 75 13.80 -22.83 -8.01
CA THR A 75 12.38 -22.76 -7.59
C THR A 75 12.21 -23.14 -6.12
N ASP A 76 12.93 -24.17 -5.65
CA ASP A 76 12.88 -24.64 -4.26
C ASP A 76 13.43 -23.62 -3.26
N SER A 77 14.32 -22.72 -3.69
CA SER A 77 14.93 -21.69 -2.84
C SER A 77 14.19 -20.36 -2.87
N LEU A 78 13.16 -20.20 -3.73
CA LEU A 78 12.46 -18.93 -3.89
C LEU A 78 11.90 -18.38 -2.59
N LYS A 79 11.27 -19.25 -1.78
CA LYS A 79 10.66 -18.83 -0.51
C LYS A 79 11.70 -18.23 0.43
N SER A 80 12.76 -18.98 0.72
CA SER A 80 13.84 -18.52 1.62
C SER A 80 14.55 -17.28 1.10
N GLU A 81 14.69 -17.16 -0.23
CA GLU A 81 15.37 -16.01 -0.82
C GLU A 81 14.50 -14.75 -0.78
N LYS A 82 13.19 -14.86 -1.02
CA LYS A 82 12.23 -13.75 -0.81
C LYS A 82 12.23 -13.29 0.64
N GLU A 83 12.24 -14.21 1.61
CA GLU A 83 12.35 -13.90 3.05
C GLU A 83 13.68 -13.18 3.38
N ARG A 84 14.78 -13.63 2.79
CA ARG A 84 16.10 -13.00 2.95
C ARG A 84 16.11 -11.57 2.39
N ILE A 85 15.59 -11.36 1.19
CA ILE A 85 15.50 -10.05 0.55
C ILE A 85 14.59 -9.09 1.33
N TRP A 86 13.47 -9.58 1.85
CA TRP A 86 12.60 -8.80 2.74
C TRP A 86 13.33 -8.33 4.00
N LYS A 87 14.15 -9.19 4.61
CA LYS A 87 14.98 -8.82 5.75
C LYS A 87 15.98 -7.72 5.40
N LEU A 88 16.66 -7.82 4.26
CA LEU A 88 17.61 -6.79 3.82
C LEU A 88 16.90 -5.45 3.51
N TRP A 89 15.68 -5.52 2.97
CA TRP A 89 14.84 -4.33 2.80
C TRP A 89 14.51 -3.68 4.15
N LYS A 90 14.17 -4.48 5.17
CA LYS A 90 13.97 -3.98 6.53
C LYS A 90 15.24 -3.35 7.11
N ASP A 91 16.40 -3.98 6.91
CA ASP A 91 17.70 -3.47 7.38
C ASP A 91 18.03 -2.10 6.75
N ALA A 92 17.74 -1.93 5.45
CA ALA A 92 17.90 -0.64 4.76
C ALA A 92 16.96 0.46 5.30
N ASN A 93 15.82 0.07 5.89
CA ASN A 93 14.80 0.97 6.41
C ASN A 93 14.92 1.25 7.92
N ILE A 94 15.91 0.72 8.64
CA ILE A 94 16.02 0.88 10.10
C ILE A 94 15.93 2.36 10.55
N SER A 95 16.63 3.27 9.87
CA SER A 95 16.56 4.71 10.20
C SER A 95 15.18 5.30 9.93
N ARG A 96 14.51 4.92 8.82
CA ARG A 96 13.13 5.37 8.53
C ARG A 96 12.15 4.81 9.55
N LEU A 97 12.30 3.55 9.95
CA LEU A 97 11.48 2.91 10.99
C LEU A 97 11.60 3.65 12.32
N GLY A 98 12.77 4.16 12.67
CA GLY A 98 12.96 5.01 13.85
C GLY A 98 12.13 6.29 13.86
N THR A 99 11.58 6.71 12.70
CA THR A 99 10.68 7.87 12.59
C THR A 99 9.19 7.51 12.76
N LEU A 100 8.84 6.23 12.84
CA LEU A 100 7.48 5.75 13.11
C LEU A 100 7.44 5.19 14.54
N PRO A 101 7.14 6.02 15.56
CA PRO A 101 7.08 5.55 16.94
C PRO A 101 5.93 4.56 17.14
N SER A 102 6.11 3.65 18.10
CA SER A 102 5.05 2.73 18.53
C SER A 102 3.81 3.49 19.01
N THR A 103 2.65 2.87 18.86
CA THR A 103 1.37 3.45 19.27
C THR A 103 0.50 2.46 20.04
N ASN A 104 -0.54 2.97 20.67
CA ASN A 104 -1.53 2.19 21.41
C ASN A 104 -2.89 2.89 21.33
N THR A 105 -3.85 2.50 22.17
CA THR A 105 -5.20 3.08 22.20
C THR A 105 -5.24 4.56 22.58
N ASN A 106 -4.27 5.06 23.35
CA ASN A 106 -4.17 6.49 23.70
C ASN A 106 -3.63 7.33 22.52
N GLY A 107 -2.82 6.68 21.68
CA GLY A 107 -2.26 7.22 20.47
C GLY A 107 -0.96 8.02 20.65
N THR A 108 -0.21 8.16 19.56
CA THR A 108 1.09 8.81 19.51
C THR A 108 1.10 9.88 18.42
N GLU A 109 1.64 11.06 18.73
CA GLU A 109 1.84 12.15 17.77
C GLU A 109 3.32 12.33 17.44
N PHE A 110 3.59 12.61 16.17
CA PHE A 110 4.94 12.91 15.70
C PHE A 110 4.87 13.73 14.42
N ILE A 111 6.02 14.20 13.95
CA ILE A 111 6.16 14.98 12.73
C ILE A 111 7.12 14.26 11.80
N TRP A 112 6.73 14.13 10.54
CA TRP A 112 7.63 13.71 9.46
C TRP A 112 8.07 14.91 8.62
N ASP A 113 9.35 14.93 8.28
CA ASP A 113 9.83 15.76 7.18
C ASP A 113 9.53 15.03 5.86
N ILE A 114 8.87 15.72 4.94
CA ILE A 114 8.46 15.21 3.64
C ILE A 114 9.16 16.03 2.54
N PRO A 115 9.14 15.59 1.27
CA PRO A 115 9.84 16.30 0.20
C PRO A 115 9.47 17.78 0.08
N GLN A 116 10.32 18.54 -0.60
CA GLN A 116 10.16 20.00 -0.78
C GLN A 116 10.14 20.80 0.52
N GLY A 117 10.80 20.31 1.57
CA GLY A 117 10.97 21.00 2.85
C GLY A 117 9.67 21.13 3.67
N GLN A 118 8.61 20.42 3.28
CA GLN A 118 7.36 20.39 4.02
C GLN A 118 7.46 19.45 5.22
N ARG A 119 6.55 19.62 6.18
CA ARG A 119 6.46 18.79 7.38
C ARG A 119 5.02 18.34 7.57
N MET A 120 4.82 17.12 8.04
CA MET A 120 3.50 16.54 8.26
C MET A 120 3.34 16.08 9.70
N LYS A 121 2.43 16.71 10.45
CA LYS A 121 1.99 16.20 11.75
C LYS A 121 1.14 14.96 11.54
N ILE A 122 1.33 13.95 12.37
CA ILE A 122 0.64 12.67 12.26
C ILE A 122 0.18 12.24 13.64
N LYS A 123 -1.06 11.74 13.73
CA LYS A 123 -1.54 10.97 14.88
C LYS A 123 -1.65 9.50 14.47
N THR A 124 -1.17 8.61 15.32
CA THR A 124 -1.45 7.17 15.21
C THR A 124 -2.15 6.67 16.46
N PHE A 125 -2.95 5.61 16.34
CA PHE A 125 -3.53 4.88 17.48
C PHE A 125 -4.03 3.50 17.03
N THR A 126 -4.22 2.59 17.98
CA THR A 126 -4.82 1.27 17.74
C THR A 126 -6.20 1.13 18.38
N LYS A 127 -6.97 0.16 17.90
CA LYS A 127 -8.25 -0.27 18.45
C LYS A 127 -8.23 -1.79 18.63
N GLY A 128 -8.64 -2.23 19.82
CA GLY A 128 -8.62 -3.63 20.26
C GLY A 128 -7.25 -4.30 20.19
N SER A 129 -7.27 -5.63 20.19
CA SER A 129 -6.07 -6.47 20.27
C SER A 129 -5.50 -6.78 18.89
N LYS A 130 -4.17 -6.79 18.79
CA LYS A 130 -3.46 -7.12 17.55
C LYS A 130 -3.75 -8.55 17.10
N PRO A 131 -4.30 -8.76 15.89
CA PRO A 131 -4.38 -10.09 15.28
C PRO A 131 -3.00 -10.69 15.01
N ALA A 132 -2.91 -12.02 14.90
CA ALA A 132 -1.66 -12.70 14.56
C ALA A 132 -1.08 -12.28 13.19
N SER A 133 -1.94 -11.91 12.22
CA SER A 133 -1.52 -11.40 10.91
C SER A 133 -1.13 -9.91 10.93
N GLY A 134 -1.33 -9.21 12.05
CA GLY A 134 -1.20 -7.76 12.16
C GLY A 134 -2.56 -7.04 12.14
N TYR A 135 -2.56 -5.76 12.51
CA TYR A 135 -3.73 -4.91 12.45
C TYR A 135 -4.10 -4.57 10.99
N PRO A 136 -5.40 -4.48 10.68
CA PRO A 136 -5.91 -3.66 9.58
C PRO A 136 -5.41 -2.22 9.68
N PHE A 137 -4.89 -1.66 8.59
CA PHE A 137 -4.28 -0.34 8.58
C PHE A 137 -5.15 0.69 7.84
N PHE A 138 -5.48 1.79 8.49
CA PHE A 138 -6.32 2.85 7.94
C PHE A 138 -5.54 4.17 7.84
N ILE A 139 -5.38 4.70 6.63
CA ILE A 139 -4.93 6.08 6.39
C ILE A 139 -6.16 6.97 6.31
N ASN A 140 -6.42 7.79 7.34
CA ASN A 140 -7.64 8.59 7.47
C ASN A 140 -7.36 10.09 7.25
N LEU A 141 -7.78 10.61 6.10
CA LEU A 141 -7.54 11.97 5.67
C LEU A 141 -8.66 12.91 6.14
N HIS A 142 -8.29 13.99 6.82
CA HIS A 142 -9.24 15.00 7.28
C HIS A 142 -9.65 15.98 6.16
N GLY A 143 -10.74 16.72 6.38
CA GLY A 143 -11.29 17.70 5.43
C GLY A 143 -10.55 19.05 5.42
N GLY A 144 -11.28 20.12 5.12
CA GLY A 144 -10.71 21.47 5.08
C GLY A 144 -10.11 21.84 3.71
N GLY A 145 -8.96 22.49 3.69
CA GLY A 145 -8.33 22.92 2.43
C GLY A 145 -7.23 23.97 2.57
N GLY A 146 -7.00 24.74 1.51
CA GLY A 146 -5.92 25.74 1.42
C GLY A 146 -6.39 27.14 1.78
N TYR A 147 -5.58 27.85 2.58
CA TYR A 147 -5.79 29.22 3.06
C TYR A 147 -4.51 30.03 2.79
N SER A 148 -4.47 30.74 1.66
CA SER A 148 -3.24 31.39 1.15
C SER A 148 -2.63 32.45 2.06
N ASN A 149 -3.42 33.04 2.96
CA ASN A 149 -3.04 34.22 3.75
C ASN A 149 -2.53 33.88 5.17
N LEU A 150 -2.17 32.63 5.44
CA LEU A 150 -1.61 32.21 6.73
C LEU A 150 -0.10 32.51 6.82
N SER A 151 0.40 32.79 8.01
CA SER A 151 1.84 33.00 8.25
C SER A 151 2.63 31.69 8.35
N GLY A 152 1.96 30.57 8.60
CA GLY A 152 2.59 29.28 8.84
C GLY A 152 1.79 28.07 8.35
N PRO A 153 2.43 26.88 8.32
CA PRO A 153 1.85 25.67 7.73
C PRO A 153 0.73 25.03 8.57
N TRP A 154 0.62 25.37 9.86
CA TRP A 154 -0.35 24.76 10.79
C TRP A 154 -1.20 25.78 11.55
N GLU A 155 -1.66 26.83 10.86
CA GLU A 155 -2.38 27.96 11.50
C GLU A 155 -3.89 27.98 11.24
N SER A 156 -4.40 27.20 10.30
CA SER A 156 -5.84 27.09 10.07
C SER A 156 -6.53 26.41 11.26
N SER A 157 -7.40 27.15 11.95
CA SER A 157 -8.28 26.58 12.99
C SER A 157 -9.26 25.57 12.40
N THR A 158 -9.76 25.81 11.18
CA THR A 158 -10.61 24.86 10.44
C THR A 158 -9.90 23.54 10.21
N ASN A 159 -8.71 23.52 9.62
CA ASN A 159 -8.00 22.27 9.35
C ASN A 159 -7.55 21.58 10.64
N SER A 160 -7.30 22.34 11.72
CA SER A 160 -7.01 21.76 13.03
C SER A 160 -8.24 21.09 13.65
N GLY A 161 -9.42 21.69 13.49
CA GLY A 161 -10.71 21.11 13.89
C GLY A 161 -11.05 19.86 13.09
N GLU A 162 -10.89 19.90 11.77
CA GLU A 162 -11.09 18.75 10.87
C GLU A 162 -10.15 17.59 11.22
N TRP A 163 -8.87 17.86 11.49
CA TRP A 163 -7.93 16.83 11.92
C TRP A 163 -8.32 16.21 13.26
N SER A 164 -8.81 17.00 14.21
CA SER A 164 -9.35 16.50 15.48
C SER A 164 -10.62 15.64 15.27
N ALA A 165 -11.50 16.07 14.37
CA ALA A 165 -12.70 15.32 14.00
C ALA A 165 -12.35 13.96 13.36
N ALA A 166 -11.37 13.92 12.45
CA ALA A 166 -10.90 12.68 11.82
C ALA A 166 -10.34 11.69 12.86
N GLN A 167 -9.60 12.18 13.87
CA GLN A 167 -9.13 11.34 14.97
C GLN A 167 -10.30 10.80 15.82
N THR A 168 -11.25 11.66 16.17
CA THR A 168 -12.43 11.30 16.97
C THR A 168 -13.29 10.27 16.26
N LEU A 169 -13.57 10.50 14.97
CA LEU A 169 -14.33 9.57 14.13
C LEU A 169 -13.58 8.24 13.96
N GLY A 170 -12.27 8.27 13.70
CA GLY A 170 -11.45 7.06 13.62
C GLY A 170 -11.53 6.20 14.87
N LYS A 171 -11.60 6.82 16.07
CA LYS A 171 -11.83 6.11 17.33
C LYS A 171 -13.25 5.53 17.43
N ALA A 172 -14.27 6.24 16.95
CA ALA A 172 -15.68 5.88 17.06
C ALA A 172 -16.17 4.84 16.04
N TYR A 173 -15.52 4.75 14.88
CA TYR A 173 -15.90 3.84 13.80
C TYR A 173 -15.91 2.36 14.21
N GLN A 174 -16.79 1.54 13.62
CA GLN A 174 -16.95 0.12 13.99
C GLN A 174 -16.07 -0.80 13.13
N ASP A 175 -14.75 -0.70 13.32
CA ASP A 175 -13.71 -1.43 12.57
C ASP A 175 -12.63 -2.02 13.49
N ASN A 176 -12.94 -2.25 14.76
CA ASN A 176 -12.01 -2.92 15.67
C ASN A 176 -11.83 -4.40 15.26
N PRO A 177 -10.60 -4.94 15.18
CA PRO A 177 -9.31 -4.30 15.46
C PRO A 177 -8.73 -3.53 14.28
N SER A 178 -8.02 -2.44 14.59
CA SER A 178 -7.44 -1.55 13.58
C SER A 178 -6.28 -0.71 14.11
N TYR A 179 -5.41 -0.30 13.19
CA TYR A 179 -4.37 0.70 13.38
C TYR A 179 -4.70 1.89 12.49
N TYR A 180 -4.76 3.08 13.08
CA TYR A 180 -5.02 4.32 12.39
C TYR A 180 -3.73 5.13 12.21
N PHE A 181 -3.57 5.66 11.01
CA PHE A 181 -2.63 6.71 10.65
C PHE A 181 -3.45 7.93 10.17
N VAL A 182 -3.47 8.98 10.96
CA VAL A 182 -4.29 10.18 10.74
C VAL A 182 -3.36 11.37 10.50
N PRO A 183 -2.97 11.63 9.25
CA PRO A 183 -2.12 12.77 8.93
C PRO A 183 -2.89 14.08 9.09
N ARG A 184 -2.18 15.13 9.47
CA ARG A 184 -2.60 16.52 9.33
C ARG A 184 -2.02 17.03 8.02
N MET A 185 -2.81 17.76 7.25
CA MET A 185 -2.38 18.46 6.04
C MET A 185 -1.05 19.20 6.29
N ALA A 186 -0.07 19.00 5.41
CA ALA A 186 1.30 19.45 5.68
C ALA A 186 1.42 20.98 5.73
N ASP A 187 0.63 21.69 4.92
CA ASP A 187 0.65 23.15 4.84
C ASP A 187 -0.74 23.74 4.56
N ASP A 188 -1.23 24.50 5.55
CA ASP A 188 -2.24 25.57 5.52
C ASP A 188 -2.46 26.22 4.18
N ARG A 189 -1.36 26.70 3.61
CA ARG A 189 -1.40 27.66 2.51
C ARG A 189 -1.62 26.96 1.17
N ILE A 190 -1.39 25.65 1.13
CA ILE A 190 -1.32 24.84 -0.08
C ILE A 190 -2.57 23.96 -0.22
N GLY A 191 -2.93 23.21 0.82
CA GLY A 191 -4.30 22.73 0.94
C GLY A 191 -4.72 21.46 0.19
N ARG A 192 -3.83 20.52 -0.19
CA ARG A 192 -4.22 19.31 -0.97
C ARG A 192 -3.47 18.05 -0.57
N TRP A 193 -4.18 16.92 -0.54
CA TRP A 193 -3.58 15.59 -0.26
C TRP A 193 -2.84 14.94 -1.43
N TYR A 194 -3.12 15.36 -2.67
CA TYR A 194 -2.58 14.69 -3.86
C TYR A 194 -1.31 15.32 -4.41
N TYR A 195 -0.85 16.44 -3.86
CA TYR A 195 0.36 17.09 -4.33
C TYR A 195 1.59 16.21 -4.09
N LYS A 196 2.62 16.42 -4.91
CA LYS A 196 3.79 15.53 -5.00
C LYS A 196 4.47 15.25 -3.65
N PRO A 197 4.69 16.22 -2.75
CA PRO A 197 5.25 15.94 -1.41
C PRO A 197 4.42 14.96 -0.57
N GLN A 198 3.10 15.05 -0.66
CA GLN A 198 2.17 14.22 0.08
C GLN A 198 2.16 12.79 -0.46
N GLN A 199 2.30 12.60 -1.78
CA GLN A 199 2.33 11.28 -2.40
C GLN A 199 3.41 10.36 -1.82
N THR A 200 4.61 10.89 -1.55
CA THR A 200 5.69 10.13 -0.88
C THR A 200 5.28 9.63 0.50
N THR A 201 4.43 10.39 1.21
CA THR A 201 3.95 10.04 2.55
C THR A 201 3.06 8.80 2.52
N TRP A 202 2.20 8.64 1.51
CA TRP A 202 1.30 7.48 1.43
C TRP A 202 2.07 6.17 1.31
N LEU A 203 3.06 6.15 0.42
CA LEU A 203 3.91 4.98 0.25
C LEU A 203 4.82 4.77 1.46
N ARG A 204 5.40 5.83 2.03
CA ARG A 204 6.20 5.76 3.27
C ARG A 204 5.37 5.19 4.43
N ALA A 205 4.15 5.69 4.63
CA ALA A 205 3.25 5.23 5.70
C ALA A 205 2.96 3.75 5.57
N TRP A 206 2.57 3.29 4.39
CA TRP A 206 2.32 1.87 4.14
C TRP A 206 3.58 1.02 4.37
N GLN A 207 4.71 1.39 3.77
CA GLN A 207 5.97 0.63 3.88
C GLN A 207 6.44 0.50 5.33
N LEU A 208 6.50 1.59 6.08
CA LEU A 208 6.99 1.57 7.45
C LEU A 208 6.01 0.87 8.39
N ALA A 209 4.71 0.99 8.17
CA ALA A 209 3.71 0.30 8.98
C ALA A 209 3.79 -1.23 8.77
N VAL A 210 3.96 -1.70 7.53
CA VAL A 210 4.18 -3.13 7.25
C VAL A 210 5.52 -3.61 7.83
N LEU A 211 6.60 -2.85 7.66
CA LEU A 211 7.93 -3.20 8.19
C LEU A 211 8.01 -3.21 9.73
N SER A 212 7.11 -2.48 10.40
CA SER A 212 7.02 -2.48 11.86
C SER A 212 6.58 -3.82 12.45
N ASN A 213 6.04 -4.74 11.62
CA ASN A 213 5.38 -5.98 12.03
C ASN A 213 4.09 -5.75 12.86
N GLU A 214 3.52 -4.55 12.83
CA GLU A 214 2.23 -4.25 13.46
C GLU A 214 1.06 -4.44 12.51
N ILE A 215 1.29 -4.39 11.20
CA ILE A 215 0.24 -4.33 10.16
C ILE A 215 0.17 -5.59 9.32
N ASP A 216 -1.05 -5.98 8.98
CA ASP A 216 -1.35 -6.94 7.93
C ASP A 216 -1.28 -6.23 6.55
N PRO A 217 -0.29 -6.54 5.68
CA PRO A 217 -0.07 -5.84 4.41
C PRO A 217 -1.21 -6.01 3.39
N ASP A 218 -2.09 -6.99 3.59
CA ASP A 218 -3.22 -7.28 2.71
C ASP A 218 -4.51 -6.60 3.18
N ARG A 219 -4.51 -5.94 4.36
CA ARG A 219 -5.67 -5.29 4.97
C ARG A 219 -5.42 -3.81 5.22
N THR A 220 -5.04 -3.11 4.16
CA THR A 220 -4.74 -1.68 4.16
C THR A 220 -5.82 -0.89 3.44
N TYR A 221 -6.19 0.26 3.99
CA TYR A 221 -7.29 1.09 3.50
C TYR A 221 -6.92 2.57 3.55
N ILE A 222 -7.53 3.35 2.66
CA ILE A 222 -7.48 4.81 2.69
C ILE A 222 -8.89 5.38 2.62
N LEU A 223 -9.17 6.38 3.45
CA LEU A 223 -10.46 7.03 3.55
C LEU A 223 -10.30 8.49 3.94
N GLY A 224 -11.37 9.26 3.81
CA GLY A 224 -11.39 10.61 4.30
C GLY A 224 -12.70 11.32 3.98
N ILE A 225 -12.84 12.51 4.55
CA ILE A 225 -14.06 13.31 4.46
C ILE A 225 -13.75 14.64 3.75
N SER A 226 -14.65 15.10 2.88
CA SER A 226 -14.54 16.38 2.19
C SER A 226 -13.27 16.48 1.33
N GLU A 227 -12.33 17.39 1.63
CA GLU A 227 -11.01 17.41 0.97
C GLU A 227 -10.24 16.09 1.19
N GLY A 228 -10.35 15.48 2.36
CA GLY A 228 -9.90 14.10 2.60
C GLY A 228 -10.67 13.06 1.79
N GLY A 229 -11.93 13.33 1.42
CA GLY A 229 -12.71 12.51 0.50
C GLY A 229 -12.10 12.54 -0.91
N TYR A 230 -11.84 13.73 -1.44
CA TYR A 230 -11.13 13.90 -2.73
C TYR A 230 -9.74 13.27 -2.68
N GLY A 231 -8.98 13.54 -1.60
CA GLY A 231 -7.65 12.99 -1.39
C GLY A 231 -7.64 11.46 -1.35
N SER A 232 -8.53 10.85 -0.58
CA SER A 232 -8.61 9.39 -0.44
C SER A 232 -9.09 8.72 -1.72
N PHE A 233 -10.00 9.34 -2.47
CA PHE A 233 -10.40 8.82 -3.77
C PHE A 233 -9.24 8.90 -4.77
N ARG A 234 -8.64 10.08 -4.95
CA ARG A 234 -7.57 10.30 -5.93
C ARG A 234 -6.34 9.45 -5.62
N MET A 235 -5.87 9.47 -4.37
CA MET A 235 -4.70 8.70 -3.95
C MET A 235 -4.99 7.21 -3.81
N GLY A 236 -6.19 6.85 -3.36
CA GLY A 236 -6.64 5.47 -3.34
C GLY A 236 -6.74 4.86 -4.74
N THR A 237 -7.05 5.65 -5.76
CA THR A 237 -7.05 5.19 -7.17
C THR A 237 -5.63 5.16 -7.74
N PHE A 238 -4.82 6.17 -7.46
CA PHE A 238 -3.43 6.27 -7.95
C PHE A 238 -2.53 5.17 -7.37
N TYR A 239 -2.76 4.79 -6.10
CA TYR A 239 -2.08 3.71 -5.39
C TYR A 239 -3.01 2.50 -5.15
N ALA A 240 -4.00 2.26 -6.01
CA ALA A 240 -5.03 1.23 -5.79
C ALA A 240 -4.44 -0.16 -5.54
N ASP A 241 -3.32 -0.45 -6.17
CA ASP A 241 -2.54 -1.67 -5.99
C ASP A 241 -1.83 -1.78 -4.62
N TYR A 242 -2.08 -0.89 -3.67
CA TYR A 242 -1.63 -0.97 -2.26
C TYR A 242 -2.77 -1.08 -1.24
N PHE A 243 -4.03 -1.00 -1.67
CA PHE A 243 -5.18 -1.01 -0.77
C PHE A 243 -6.13 -2.17 -1.07
N ALA A 244 -6.69 -2.76 -0.01
CA ALA A 244 -7.82 -3.68 -0.11
C ALA A 244 -9.14 -2.93 -0.34
N GLY A 245 -9.23 -1.68 0.14
CA GLY A 245 -10.33 -0.81 -0.19
C GLY A 245 -10.11 0.68 0.06
N VAL A 246 -10.95 1.48 -0.60
CA VAL A 246 -10.91 2.94 -0.62
C VAL A 246 -12.27 3.49 -0.18
N GLY A 247 -12.31 4.49 0.70
CA GLY A 247 -13.55 4.98 1.31
C GLY A 247 -13.73 6.50 1.30
N PRO A 248 -13.97 7.13 0.14
CA PRO A 248 -14.18 8.57 0.08
C PRO A 248 -15.59 8.97 0.54
N MET A 249 -15.66 9.96 1.43
CA MET A 249 -16.90 10.52 1.96
C MET A 249 -17.00 12.01 1.63
N ALA A 250 -18.12 12.45 1.07
CA ALA A 250 -18.38 13.86 0.71
C ALA A 250 -17.26 14.50 -0.15
N GLY A 251 -16.59 13.69 -0.98
CA GLY A 251 -15.52 14.11 -1.88
C GLY A 251 -15.34 13.13 -3.04
N PRO A 252 -16.37 12.90 -3.86
CA PRO A 252 -16.24 12.13 -5.10
C PRO A 252 -15.23 12.81 -6.04
N GLU A 253 -14.52 12.07 -6.89
CA GLU A 253 -13.51 12.63 -7.79
C GLU A 253 -13.96 12.67 -9.25
N THR A 254 -13.29 13.49 -10.07
CA THR A 254 -13.52 13.44 -11.52
C THR A 254 -12.99 12.13 -12.11
N LYS A 255 -13.56 11.69 -13.24
CA LYS A 255 -13.09 10.47 -13.94
C LYS A 255 -11.64 10.61 -14.42
N GLU A 256 -11.20 11.85 -14.67
CA GLU A 256 -9.84 12.16 -15.09
C GLU A 256 -8.87 11.96 -13.92
N ALA A 257 -9.23 12.44 -12.73
CA ALA A 257 -8.40 12.35 -11.53
C ALA A 257 -8.38 10.94 -10.90
N ALA A 258 -9.49 10.20 -11.01
CA ALA A 258 -9.64 8.84 -10.56
C ALA A 258 -10.09 7.93 -11.73
N PRO A 259 -9.18 7.46 -12.59
CA PRO A 259 -9.52 6.49 -13.63
C PRO A 259 -10.08 5.18 -13.05
N ILE A 260 -11.25 4.78 -13.52
CA ILE A 260 -11.96 3.58 -13.04
C ILE A 260 -11.16 2.31 -13.26
N GLU A 261 -10.33 2.26 -14.30
CA GLU A 261 -9.51 1.08 -14.66
C GLU A 261 -8.66 0.61 -13.48
N ASN A 262 -8.16 1.54 -12.67
CA ASN A 262 -7.32 1.24 -11.50
C ASN A 262 -8.10 0.55 -10.37
N LEU A 263 -9.44 0.63 -10.36
CA LEU A 263 -10.31 0.07 -9.32
C LEU A 263 -10.79 -1.35 -9.63
N ARG A 264 -10.35 -1.96 -10.73
CA ARG A 264 -10.78 -3.32 -11.13
C ARG A 264 -10.62 -4.33 -9.99
N ASN A 265 -9.50 -4.27 -9.27
CA ASN A 265 -9.13 -5.21 -8.21
C ASN A 265 -9.10 -4.59 -6.80
N THR A 266 -9.61 -3.36 -6.67
CA THR A 266 -9.58 -2.60 -5.42
C THR A 266 -10.99 -2.18 -5.06
N SER A 267 -11.43 -2.56 -3.86
CA SER A 267 -12.80 -2.28 -3.43
C SER A 267 -13.01 -0.79 -3.16
N ILE A 268 -14.17 -0.23 -3.47
CA ILE A 268 -14.44 1.19 -3.19
C ILE A 268 -15.84 1.41 -2.61
N ARG A 269 -15.94 2.22 -1.54
CA ARG A 269 -17.23 2.70 -1.02
C ARG A 269 -17.30 4.20 -0.99
N ILE A 270 -18.16 4.76 -1.85
CA ILE A 270 -18.37 6.20 -2.00
C ILE A 270 -19.67 6.58 -1.30
N GLU A 271 -19.62 7.59 -0.44
CA GLU A 271 -20.79 8.13 0.25
C GLU A 271 -20.87 9.65 0.03
N VAL A 272 -22.00 10.14 -0.50
CA VAL A 272 -22.22 11.57 -0.78
C VAL A 272 -23.65 11.95 -0.38
N GLY A 273 -23.88 13.17 0.08
CA GLY A 273 -25.22 13.66 0.38
C GLY A 273 -26.01 14.01 -0.88
N GLU A 274 -27.31 13.74 -0.89
CA GLU A 274 -28.22 14.12 -1.99
C GLU A 274 -28.18 15.62 -2.34
N PHE A 275 -28.00 16.47 -1.32
CA PHE A 275 -27.95 17.92 -1.43
C PHE A 275 -26.53 18.50 -1.28
N ASP A 276 -25.47 17.67 -1.34
CA ASP A 276 -24.09 18.17 -1.42
C ASP A 276 -23.80 18.65 -2.86
N THR A 277 -24.38 19.79 -3.22
CA THR A 277 -24.27 20.38 -4.57
C THR A 277 -22.99 21.18 -4.78
N GLY A 278 -22.21 21.42 -3.72
CA GLY A 278 -20.94 22.13 -3.83
C GLY A 278 -19.97 21.36 -4.72
N PHE A 279 -19.44 22.01 -5.77
CA PHE A 279 -18.60 21.37 -6.79
C PHE A 279 -19.26 20.17 -7.50
N ASP A 280 -20.60 20.16 -7.57
CA ASP A 280 -21.40 19.10 -8.19
C ASP A 280 -21.16 17.70 -7.59
N ARG A 281 -20.77 17.61 -6.31
CA ARG A 281 -20.42 16.33 -5.68
C ARG A 281 -21.58 15.33 -5.75
N ASN A 282 -22.81 15.73 -5.49
CA ASN A 282 -23.96 14.84 -5.57
C ASN A 282 -24.13 14.22 -6.98
N GLU A 283 -24.04 15.02 -8.03
CA GLU A 283 -24.11 14.55 -9.43
C GLU A 283 -22.89 13.70 -9.79
N MET A 284 -21.71 14.06 -9.31
CA MET A 284 -20.49 13.27 -9.47
C MET A 284 -20.61 11.90 -8.78
N GLY A 285 -21.20 11.84 -7.59
CA GLY A 285 -21.52 10.59 -6.89
C GLY A 285 -22.49 9.72 -7.68
N LYS A 286 -23.57 10.30 -8.24
CA LYS A 286 -24.51 9.58 -9.12
C LYS A 286 -23.82 9.05 -10.39
N SER A 287 -22.94 9.85 -10.99
CA SER A 287 -22.12 9.45 -12.14
C SER A 287 -21.23 8.26 -11.80
N TRP A 288 -20.58 8.28 -10.64
CA TRP A 288 -19.76 7.16 -10.17
C TRP A 288 -20.55 5.90 -9.92
N LYS A 289 -21.76 6.02 -9.35
CA LYS A 289 -22.66 4.90 -9.19
C LYS A 289 -22.92 4.20 -10.52
N GLN A 290 -23.36 4.96 -11.53
CA GLN A 290 -23.65 4.42 -12.85
C GLN A 290 -22.42 3.75 -13.50
N ARG A 291 -21.24 4.38 -13.39
CA ARG A 291 -19.99 3.85 -13.97
C ARG A 291 -19.57 2.53 -13.33
N LEU A 292 -19.56 2.46 -12.00
CA LEU A 292 -19.15 1.27 -11.26
C LEU A 292 -20.19 0.16 -11.41
N ASP A 293 -21.49 0.47 -11.35
CA ASP A 293 -22.57 -0.49 -11.61
C ASP A 293 -22.39 -1.12 -13.01
N SER A 294 -22.12 -0.29 -14.03
CA SER A 294 -21.89 -0.74 -15.41
C SER A 294 -20.61 -1.56 -15.55
N ALA A 295 -19.51 -1.13 -14.94
CA ALA A 295 -18.22 -1.82 -15.00
C ALA A 295 -18.29 -3.19 -14.32
N ALA A 296 -18.91 -3.28 -13.14
CA ALA A 296 -19.11 -4.54 -12.43
C ALA A 296 -20.06 -5.48 -13.19
N SER A 297 -21.13 -4.95 -13.79
CA SER A 297 -22.05 -5.75 -14.62
C SER A 297 -21.37 -6.33 -15.86
N ALA A 298 -20.49 -5.56 -16.51
CA ALA A 298 -19.73 -6.01 -17.67
C ALA A 298 -18.54 -6.91 -17.30
N ASN A 299 -18.10 -6.91 -16.03
CA ASN A 299 -16.95 -7.67 -15.56
C ASN A 299 -17.30 -8.37 -14.23
N PRO A 300 -18.12 -9.44 -14.24
CA PRO A 300 -18.52 -10.13 -13.02
C PRO A 300 -17.32 -10.54 -12.16
N GLY A 301 -17.38 -10.23 -10.87
CA GLY A 301 -16.31 -10.48 -9.90
C GLY A 301 -15.28 -9.35 -9.76
N TYR A 302 -15.32 -8.33 -10.60
CA TYR A 302 -14.44 -7.16 -10.54
C TYR A 302 -15.20 -5.88 -10.14
N PHE A 303 -14.44 -4.82 -9.84
CA PHE A 303 -14.96 -3.52 -9.43
C PHE A 303 -15.91 -3.62 -8.23
N ASN A 304 -15.53 -4.36 -7.18
CA ASN A 304 -16.33 -4.48 -5.97
C ASN A 304 -16.59 -3.09 -5.34
N HIS A 305 -17.86 -2.68 -5.26
CA HIS A 305 -18.17 -1.32 -4.86
C HIS A 305 -19.49 -1.16 -4.12
N VAL A 306 -19.59 -0.04 -3.41
CA VAL A 306 -20.84 0.53 -2.89
C VAL A 306 -20.82 2.02 -3.20
N VAL A 307 -21.89 2.55 -3.81
CA VAL A 307 -22.06 4.00 -3.97
C VAL A 307 -23.41 4.40 -3.41
N THR A 308 -23.40 5.25 -2.40
CA THR A 308 -24.60 5.71 -1.71
C THR A 308 -24.74 7.22 -1.87
N ILE A 309 -25.89 7.64 -2.41
CA ILE A 309 -26.36 9.03 -2.32
C ILE A 309 -27.33 9.07 -1.14
N GLN A 310 -26.92 9.71 -0.05
CA GLN A 310 -27.66 9.70 1.20
C GLN A 310 -28.85 10.68 1.14
N PRO A 311 -30.11 10.19 1.23
CA PRO A 311 -31.29 11.04 1.11
C PRO A 311 -31.35 12.10 2.20
N GLY A 312 -31.76 13.31 1.82
CA GLY A 312 -31.92 14.43 2.76
C GLY A 312 -30.63 15.00 3.36
N LYS A 313 -29.45 14.51 2.95
CA LYS A 313 -28.14 14.95 3.48
C LYS A 313 -27.47 15.95 2.55
N GLY A 314 -26.86 16.98 3.13
CA GLY A 314 -25.95 17.89 2.45
C GLY A 314 -24.49 17.41 2.58
N HIS A 315 -23.55 18.34 2.74
CA HIS A 315 -22.14 18.00 2.92
C HIS A 315 -21.86 17.16 4.18
N GLY A 316 -22.63 17.39 5.24
CA GLY A 316 -22.69 16.54 6.42
C GLY A 316 -23.50 15.28 6.15
N ILE A 317 -22.86 14.11 6.17
CA ILE A 317 -23.48 12.81 5.90
C ILE A 317 -23.32 11.85 7.10
N ASN A 318 -23.91 10.66 7.02
CA ASN A 318 -23.57 9.56 7.92
C ASN A 318 -22.20 8.99 7.52
N TYR A 319 -21.19 9.20 8.37
CA TYR A 319 -19.82 8.74 8.16
C TYR A 319 -19.56 7.29 8.65
N TYR A 320 -20.51 6.68 9.36
CA TYR A 320 -20.25 5.43 10.11
C TYR A 320 -20.36 4.15 9.28
N ASN A 321 -20.79 4.23 8.02
CA ASN A 321 -21.00 3.04 7.18
C ASN A 321 -19.76 2.59 6.40
N VAL A 322 -18.77 3.46 6.21
CA VAL A 322 -17.63 3.19 5.32
C VAL A 322 -16.68 2.16 5.92
N THR A 323 -16.13 2.40 7.12
CA THR A 323 -15.12 1.48 7.67
C THR A 323 -15.64 0.10 8.06
N PRO A 324 -16.89 -0.08 8.54
CA PRO A 324 -17.42 -1.42 8.79
C PRO A 324 -17.54 -2.26 7.50
N TRP A 325 -17.68 -1.61 6.34
CA TRP A 325 -17.65 -2.28 5.05
C TRP A 325 -16.22 -2.51 4.55
N LEU A 326 -15.32 -1.53 4.72
CA LEU A 326 -13.91 -1.67 4.33
C LEU A 326 -13.24 -2.84 5.06
N ILE A 327 -13.45 -3.00 6.37
CA ILE A 327 -12.79 -4.06 7.13
C ILE A 327 -13.22 -5.49 6.72
N GLN A 328 -14.33 -5.63 5.99
CA GLN A 328 -14.74 -6.91 5.39
C GLN A 328 -13.94 -7.27 4.14
N GLN A 329 -13.22 -6.31 3.54
CA GLN A 329 -12.35 -6.55 2.37
C GLN A 329 -11.02 -7.12 2.87
N LYS A 330 -11.05 -8.39 3.26
CA LYS A 330 -9.98 -9.04 4.04
C LYS A 330 -8.65 -9.23 3.28
N LYS A 331 -8.59 -8.92 1.99
CA LYS A 331 -7.40 -9.16 1.18
C LYS A 331 -7.34 -8.23 -0.03
N ARG A 332 -6.18 -7.60 -0.24
CA ARG A 332 -5.76 -7.03 -1.52
C ARG A 332 -5.22 -8.12 -2.44
N ASP A 333 -5.53 -8.06 -3.74
CA ASP A 333 -4.94 -8.96 -4.73
C ASP A 333 -3.63 -8.37 -5.30
N THR A 334 -2.49 -8.95 -4.91
CA THR A 334 -1.16 -8.53 -5.37
C THR A 334 -0.81 -9.02 -6.77
N TYR A 335 -1.50 -10.05 -7.26
CA TYR A 335 -1.21 -10.68 -8.55
C TYR A 335 -2.50 -11.27 -9.15
N PRO A 336 -3.43 -10.39 -9.58
CA PRO A 336 -4.72 -10.78 -10.17
C PRO A 336 -4.54 -11.33 -11.59
N ASP A 337 -5.44 -12.21 -12.02
CA ASP A 337 -5.43 -12.75 -13.39
C ASP A 337 -5.86 -11.69 -14.43
N ILE A 338 -6.65 -10.68 -14.03
CA ILE A 338 -6.96 -9.53 -14.88
C ILE A 338 -6.55 -8.27 -14.16
N LEU A 339 -5.49 -7.63 -14.64
CA LEU A 339 -5.02 -6.34 -14.17
C LEU A 339 -5.41 -5.27 -15.18
N SER A 340 -6.08 -4.20 -14.74
CA SER A 340 -6.20 -2.98 -15.55
C SER A 340 -5.74 -1.77 -14.75
N PHE A 341 -5.18 -0.80 -15.46
CA PHE A 341 -4.82 0.49 -14.89
C PHE A 341 -4.60 1.53 -15.97
N MET A 342 -4.69 2.78 -15.56
CA MET A 342 -4.26 3.94 -16.30
C MET A 342 -2.86 4.33 -15.82
N TYR A 343 -1.96 4.59 -16.75
CA TYR A 343 -0.74 5.34 -16.50
C TYR A 343 -1.01 6.81 -16.82
N TYR A 344 -0.92 7.68 -15.81
CA TYR A 344 -1.32 9.08 -15.89
C TYR A 344 -0.59 9.95 -14.87
N ASP A 345 -0.60 11.26 -15.14
CA ASP A 345 -0.07 12.29 -14.26
C ASP A 345 -1.02 12.58 -13.09
N THR A 346 -0.46 12.69 -11.90
CA THR A 346 -1.08 13.36 -10.76
C THR A 346 -0.06 14.33 -10.14
N ASP A 347 -0.25 15.62 -10.38
CA ASP A 347 0.64 16.70 -9.90
C ASP A 347 2.13 16.54 -10.30
N GLY A 348 2.40 16.26 -11.57
CA GLY A 348 3.74 15.98 -12.07
C GLY A 348 4.31 14.62 -11.61
N GLY A 349 3.48 13.77 -11.00
CA GLY A 349 3.82 12.43 -10.53
C GLY A 349 3.21 11.34 -11.40
N TYR A 350 4.05 10.41 -11.86
CA TYR A 350 3.62 9.16 -12.50
C TYR A 350 4.04 7.96 -11.65
N ARG A 351 3.23 6.91 -11.62
CA ARG A 351 3.55 5.69 -10.89
C ARG A 351 4.74 4.98 -11.54
N LYS A 352 5.74 4.60 -10.74
CA LYS A 352 6.89 3.80 -11.20
C LYS A 352 6.53 2.35 -11.46
N GLY A 353 5.45 1.88 -10.87
CA GLY A 353 4.89 0.55 -11.09
C GLY A 353 3.45 0.47 -10.58
N PHE A 354 2.70 -0.46 -11.13
CA PHE A 354 1.32 -0.74 -10.75
C PHE A 354 1.06 -2.25 -10.87
N GLY A 355 0.55 -2.86 -9.80
CA GLY A 355 0.33 -4.31 -9.74
C GLY A 355 1.65 -5.07 -9.88
N TYR A 356 1.79 -5.81 -10.98
CA TYR A 356 3.00 -6.57 -11.34
C TYR A 356 3.71 -6.00 -12.58
N VAL A 357 3.63 -4.69 -12.81
CA VAL A 357 4.28 -4.01 -13.94
C VAL A 357 5.17 -2.87 -13.46
N ARG A 358 6.39 -2.77 -13.99
CA ARG A 358 7.31 -1.64 -13.85
C ARG A 358 7.17 -0.68 -15.04
N LEU A 359 7.13 0.63 -14.76
CA LEU A 359 6.71 1.71 -15.68
C LEU A 359 7.64 2.93 -15.70
N ASP A 360 8.65 3.01 -14.82
CA ASP A 360 9.53 4.17 -14.66
C ASP A 360 10.43 4.47 -15.89
N GLY A 361 10.56 3.52 -16.82
CA GLY A 361 11.27 3.69 -18.10
C GLY A 361 10.47 4.34 -19.24
N LEU A 362 9.23 4.75 -18.99
CA LEU A 362 8.34 5.29 -20.04
C LEU A 362 8.54 6.78 -20.30
N ASN A 363 8.60 7.14 -21.60
CA ASN A 363 8.42 8.51 -22.06
C ASN A 363 6.94 8.90 -21.95
N LYS A 364 6.67 10.09 -21.43
CA LYS A 364 5.37 10.43 -20.83
C LYS A 364 4.95 11.89 -20.98
N THR A 365 5.41 12.61 -22.01
CA THR A 365 5.14 14.04 -22.22
C THR A 365 3.62 14.36 -22.22
N GLY A 366 3.05 14.63 -21.04
CA GLY A 366 1.60 14.78 -20.82
C GLY A 366 0.77 13.54 -21.16
N GLY A 367 1.41 12.37 -21.22
CA GLY A 367 0.84 11.13 -21.76
C GLY A 367 -0.09 10.41 -20.80
N ARG A 368 -1.16 9.84 -21.32
CA ARG A 368 -2.11 8.99 -20.60
C ARG A 368 -2.35 7.74 -21.41
N LYS A 369 -2.07 6.57 -20.84
CA LYS A 369 -2.23 5.27 -21.52
C LYS A 369 -2.93 4.27 -20.61
N SER A 370 -3.96 3.61 -21.12
CA SER A 370 -4.62 2.51 -20.42
C SER A 370 -3.90 1.20 -20.72
N PHE A 371 -3.86 0.32 -19.72
CA PHE A 371 -3.34 -1.03 -19.78
C PHE A 371 -4.42 -2.00 -19.29
N GLU A 372 -4.57 -3.12 -19.98
CA GLU A 372 -5.26 -4.31 -19.50
C GLU A 372 -4.34 -5.51 -19.75
N ILE A 373 -4.17 -6.36 -18.75
CA ILE A 373 -3.36 -7.58 -18.81
C ILE A 373 -4.24 -8.73 -18.36
N LYS A 374 -4.42 -9.71 -19.23
CA LYS A 374 -5.11 -10.98 -18.93
C LYS A 374 -4.07 -12.08 -18.85
N LYS A 375 -3.99 -12.74 -17.70
CA LYS A 375 -3.14 -13.90 -17.48
C LYS A 375 -3.99 -15.16 -17.54
N ASP A 376 -3.53 -16.14 -18.30
CA ASP A 376 -4.06 -17.50 -18.30
C ASP A 376 -2.89 -18.49 -18.31
N GLY A 377 -2.67 -19.19 -17.20
CA GLY A 377 -1.50 -20.05 -17.03
C GLY A 377 -0.20 -19.30 -17.30
N ASN A 378 0.52 -19.73 -18.35
CA ASN A 378 1.80 -19.15 -18.81
C ASN A 378 1.65 -18.09 -19.91
N SER A 379 0.41 -17.68 -20.24
CA SER A 379 0.12 -16.69 -21.27
C SER A 379 -0.32 -15.37 -20.65
N TYR A 380 0.18 -14.26 -21.20
CA TYR A 380 -0.18 -12.91 -20.83
C TYR A 380 -0.61 -12.14 -22.08
N ASP A 381 -1.87 -11.70 -22.12
CA ASP A 381 -2.37 -10.83 -23.17
C ASP A 381 -2.48 -9.39 -22.68
N ILE A 382 -1.68 -8.51 -23.27
CA ILE A 382 -1.57 -7.10 -22.91
C ILE A 382 -2.26 -6.27 -23.99
N THR A 383 -3.27 -5.51 -23.60
CA THR A 383 -3.90 -4.48 -24.44
C THR A 383 -3.53 -3.10 -23.90
N THR A 384 -3.09 -2.21 -24.78
CA THR A 384 -2.81 -0.82 -24.44
C THR A 384 -3.50 0.16 -25.39
N LYS A 385 -3.84 1.34 -24.86
CA LYS A 385 -4.44 2.41 -25.66
C LYS A 385 -3.96 3.77 -25.18
N ASP A 386 -3.42 4.58 -26.08
CA ASP A 386 -3.17 6.00 -25.81
C ASP A 386 -4.50 6.73 -25.66
N VAL A 387 -4.71 7.32 -24.49
CA VAL A 387 -5.91 8.10 -24.13
C VAL A 387 -5.65 9.59 -24.37
N LYS A 388 -4.43 10.06 -24.10
CA LYS A 388 -3.98 11.43 -24.36
C LYS A 388 -2.48 11.43 -24.59
N GLY A 389 -2.02 12.17 -25.61
CA GLY A 389 -0.59 12.20 -25.96
C GLY A 389 -0.08 10.82 -26.36
N VAL A 390 1.24 10.65 -26.34
CA VAL A 390 1.91 9.38 -26.62
C VAL A 390 2.69 8.96 -25.40
N VAL A 391 2.47 7.74 -24.93
CA VAL A 391 3.36 7.07 -23.97
C VAL A 391 4.05 5.94 -24.71
N SER A 392 5.37 5.85 -24.59
CA SER A 392 6.15 4.81 -25.27
C SER A 392 7.39 4.46 -24.47
N GLY A 393 8.01 3.33 -24.81
CA GLY A 393 9.25 2.87 -24.20
C GLY A 393 9.10 1.46 -23.67
N LYS A 394 9.89 1.13 -22.65
CA LYS A 394 9.96 -0.21 -22.11
C LYS A 394 9.22 -0.32 -20.78
N ILE A 395 8.37 -1.34 -20.67
CA ILE A 395 7.81 -1.83 -19.41
C ILE A 395 8.50 -3.15 -19.03
N SER A 396 8.49 -3.48 -17.74
CA SER A 396 8.80 -4.84 -17.30
C SER A 396 7.54 -5.48 -16.70
N LEU A 397 7.12 -6.59 -17.29
CA LEU A 397 6.09 -7.48 -16.76
C LEU A 397 6.74 -8.45 -15.78
N TYR A 398 6.41 -8.38 -14.49
CA TYR A 398 6.86 -9.37 -13.53
C TYR A 398 6.05 -10.67 -13.65
N VAL A 399 6.76 -11.79 -13.71
CA VAL A 399 6.18 -13.13 -13.92
C VAL A 399 6.18 -13.91 -12.60
N ASP A 400 5.01 -14.36 -12.19
CA ASP A 400 4.79 -15.19 -10.99
C ASP A 400 3.51 -16.04 -11.18
N LYS A 401 3.29 -17.03 -10.32
CA LYS A 401 2.16 -17.97 -10.38
C LYS A 401 2.02 -18.64 -11.76
N VAL A 402 3.15 -19.11 -12.32
CA VAL A 402 3.24 -19.82 -13.60
C VAL A 402 4.04 -21.11 -13.45
N ASP A 403 3.96 -21.97 -14.46
CA ASP A 403 4.84 -23.13 -14.58
C ASP A 403 6.17 -22.71 -15.23
N PHE A 404 7.20 -22.47 -14.42
CA PHE A 404 8.53 -22.05 -14.90
C PHE A 404 9.26 -23.11 -15.75
N SER A 405 8.73 -24.34 -15.87
CA SER A 405 9.27 -25.34 -16.79
C SER A 405 8.78 -25.16 -18.23
N LYS A 406 7.77 -24.32 -18.44
CA LYS A 406 7.17 -24.05 -19.74
C LYS A 406 7.49 -22.63 -20.23
N PRO A 407 7.45 -22.39 -21.55
CA PRO A 407 7.56 -21.06 -22.10
C PRO A 407 6.48 -20.14 -21.56
N ILE A 408 6.82 -18.86 -21.38
CA ILE A 408 5.88 -17.77 -21.18
C ILE A 408 5.59 -17.16 -22.54
N VAL A 409 4.32 -16.96 -22.84
CA VAL A 409 3.86 -16.29 -24.07
C VAL A 409 3.29 -14.94 -23.69
N VAL A 410 3.75 -13.88 -24.35
CA VAL A 410 3.20 -12.53 -24.17
C VAL A 410 2.74 -11.97 -25.50
N THR A 411 1.48 -11.55 -25.56
CA THR A 411 0.93 -10.78 -26.68
C THR A 411 0.75 -9.33 -26.27
N LEU A 412 1.06 -8.40 -27.17
CA LEU A 412 0.79 -6.98 -27.03
C LEU A 412 -0.09 -6.54 -28.21
N ASN A 413 -1.30 -6.06 -27.92
CA ASN A 413 -2.27 -5.61 -28.91
C ASN A 413 -2.48 -6.67 -30.03
N GLY A 414 -2.59 -7.94 -29.63
CA GLY A 414 -2.79 -9.08 -30.53
C GLY A 414 -1.53 -9.61 -31.23
N LYS A 415 -0.36 -9.01 -31.04
CA LYS A 415 0.92 -9.47 -31.61
C LYS A 415 1.77 -10.17 -30.56
N GLU A 416 2.28 -11.36 -30.87
CA GLU A 416 3.29 -12.02 -30.02
C GLU A 416 4.57 -11.17 -29.95
N VAL A 417 4.96 -10.80 -28.73
CA VAL A 417 6.17 -10.01 -28.44
C VAL A 417 7.19 -10.78 -27.62
N TYR A 418 6.79 -11.89 -27.01
CA TYR A 418 7.69 -12.78 -26.29
C TYR A 418 7.13 -14.20 -26.30
N ASN A 419 8.01 -15.18 -26.54
CA ASN A 419 7.72 -16.60 -26.40
C ASN A 419 9.01 -17.32 -26.02
N GLY A 420 9.14 -17.68 -24.74
CA GLY A 420 10.37 -18.27 -24.25
C GLY A 420 10.37 -18.56 -22.75
N ASN A 421 11.40 -19.26 -22.29
CA ASN A 421 11.56 -19.56 -20.88
C ASN A 421 12.14 -18.36 -20.13
N VAL A 422 11.62 -18.12 -18.92
CA VAL A 422 12.16 -17.11 -18.00
C VAL A 422 12.91 -17.79 -16.85
N LYS A 423 13.97 -17.15 -16.37
CA LYS A 423 14.75 -17.61 -15.22
C LYS A 423 14.39 -16.82 -13.96
N ASN A 424 14.40 -17.49 -12.83
CA ASN A 424 14.36 -16.87 -11.51
C ASN A 424 15.72 -16.22 -11.23
N SER A 425 15.71 -14.94 -10.85
CA SER A 425 16.90 -14.11 -10.76
C SER A 425 16.90 -13.29 -9.47
N LEU A 426 18.06 -13.25 -8.80
CA LEU A 426 18.23 -12.45 -7.60
C LEU A 426 18.09 -10.94 -7.88
N GLY A 427 18.61 -10.47 -9.01
CA GLY A 427 18.51 -9.06 -9.42
C GLY A 427 17.06 -8.60 -9.56
N VAL A 428 16.18 -9.49 -10.04
CA VAL A 428 14.74 -9.20 -10.17
C VAL A 428 14.05 -9.09 -8.80
N MET A 429 14.46 -9.92 -7.83
CA MET A 429 13.96 -9.80 -6.45
C MET A 429 14.38 -8.49 -5.80
N VAL A 430 15.65 -8.07 -6.01
CA VAL A 430 16.18 -6.80 -5.49
C VAL A 430 15.47 -5.61 -6.13
N GLU A 431 15.31 -5.57 -7.46
CA GLU A 431 14.65 -4.41 -8.09
C GLU A 431 13.14 -4.35 -7.74
N SER A 432 12.45 -5.49 -7.64
CA SER A 432 11.01 -5.52 -7.37
C SER A 432 10.69 -5.03 -5.96
N ILE A 433 11.48 -5.44 -4.95
CA ILE A 433 11.29 -4.90 -3.60
C ILE A 433 11.68 -3.43 -3.52
N ALA A 434 12.69 -2.96 -4.25
CA ALA A 434 13.03 -1.54 -4.28
C ALA A 434 11.93 -0.69 -4.94
N LEU A 435 11.26 -1.25 -5.95
CA LEU A 435 10.15 -0.61 -6.65
C LEU A 435 8.88 -0.52 -5.80
N PHE A 436 8.49 -1.62 -5.17
CA PHE A 436 7.20 -1.71 -4.48
C PHE A 436 7.29 -1.53 -2.96
N GLY A 437 8.37 -1.99 -2.34
CA GLY A 437 8.55 -2.05 -0.90
C GLY A 437 7.56 -2.98 -0.19
N ASP A 438 7.01 -3.97 -0.91
CA ASP A 438 5.90 -4.83 -0.51
C ASP A 438 6.33 -6.31 -0.43
N PRO A 439 6.10 -7.01 0.69
CA PRO A 439 6.50 -8.41 0.85
C PRO A 439 5.75 -9.36 -0.11
N GLY A 440 4.56 -8.99 -0.57
CA GLY A 440 3.78 -9.75 -1.56
C GLY A 440 4.19 -9.52 -3.01
N ARG A 441 5.15 -8.61 -3.27
CA ARG A 441 5.62 -8.24 -4.62
C ARG A 441 7.14 -8.37 -4.78
N ILE A 442 7.72 -9.37 -4.14
CA ILE A 442 9.10 -9.80 -4.38
C ILE A 442 9.07 -10.81 -5.53
N TYR A 443 9.21 -10.31 -6.74
CA TYR A 443 9.17 -11.12 -7.96
C TYR A 443 10.56 -11.64 -8.32
N SER A 444 10.64 -12.86 -8.85
CA SER A 444 11.90 -13.50 -9.23
C SER A 444 12.16 -13.47 -10.73
N SER A 445 11.15 -13.19 -11.55
CA SER A 445 11.28 -13.16 -13.01
C SER A 445 10.54 -11.99 -13.61
N LYS A 446 11.03 -11.52 -14.76
CA LYS A 446 10.40 -10.46 -15.54
C LYS A 446 10.60 -10.69 -17.04
N ILE A 447 9.76 -10.03 -17.82
CA ILE A 447 9.86 -9.91 -19.28
C ILE A 447 9.79 -8.43 -19.61
N ASP A 448 10.78 -7.94 -20.35
CA ASP A 448 10.81 -6.56 -20.84
C ASP A 448 10.08 -6.44 -22.18
N ILE A 449 9.17 -5.48 -22.30
CA ILE A 449 8.28 -5.32 -23.46
C ILE A 449 8.33 -3.86 -23.91
N ASN A 450 8.51 -3.63 -25.22
CA ASN A 450 8.41 -2.29 -25.80
C ASN A 450 6.96 -2.00 -26.18
N ILE A 451 6.45 -0.85 -25.75
CA ILE A 451 5.07 -0.39 -25.98
C ILE A 451 4.99 0.92 -26.76
#